data_AF-C9RE10-F1
#
_entry.id   AF-C9RE10-F1
#
_cell.length_a   1.000
_cell.length_b   1.000
_cell.length_c   1.000
_cell.angle_alpha   90.00
_cell.angle_beta   90.00
_cell.angle_gamma   90.00
#
_symmetry.space_group_name_H-M   'P 1'
#
loop_
_entity.id
_entity.type
_entity.pdbx_description
1 polymer ?
#
loop_
_entity_poly.entity_id
_entity_poly.type
_entity_poly.pdbx_seq_one_letter_code
_entity_poly.pdbx_strand_id
1 'polypeptide(L)'
;MDVYETLYQFCLEYEVLLDDKKVPLWKLKKEDLDSVDLDLPWNSIRDLAIYLYELKKKQQNSKELVKCDIVEILVGIALLKAEEDYMRHVHEDTCLRYLSELITARINCIAKYYYMMKKPHNTDIFDEIILKFPQKKDLRASNINDLRLLIDRIRGYFE
;
A
#
# COMPACT_ATOMS: atom_id res chain seq x y z
N MET A 1 6.04 -18.65 -2.83
CA MET A 1 6.58 -17.31 -2.58
C MET A 1 5.59 -16.59 -1.69
N ASP A 2 6.06 -16.06 -0.56
CA ASP A 2 5.23 -15.30 0.37
C ASP A 2 4.71 -14.02 -0.33
N VAL A 3 3.46 -13.66 -0.07
CA VAL A 3 2.79 -12.49 -0.62
C VAL A 3 3.53 -11.22 -0.24
N TYR A 4 3.91 -11.12 1.03
CA TYR A 4 4.59 -9.95 1.56
C TYR A 4 6.03 -9.84 1.06
N GLU A 5 6.69 -10.98 0.81
CA GLU A 5 7.99 -10.98 0.12
C GLU A 5 7.86 -10.46 -1.31
N THR A 6 6.83 -10.88 -2.03
CA THR A 6 6.57 -10.40 -3.39
C THR A 6 6.32 -8.88 -3.40
N LEU A 7 5.48 -8.39 -2.48
CA LEU A 7 5.23 -6.95 -2.32
C LEU A 7 6.50 -6.18 -1.96
N TYR A 8 7.33 -6.72 -1.06
CA TYR A 8 8.60 -6.12 -0.68
C TYR A 8 9.51 -5.90 -1.88
N GLN A 9 9.68 -6.91 -2.74
CA GLN A 9 10.50 -6.78 -3.95
C GLN A 9 9.92 -5.74 -4.91
N PHE A 10 8.60 -5.68 -5.08
CA PHE A 10 7.97 -4.64 -5.90
C PHE A 10 8.17 -3.23 -5.33
N CYS A 11 8.12 -3.07 -4.01
CA CYS A 11 8.45 -1.79 -3.37
C CYS A 11 9.91 -1.41 -3.66
N LEU A 12 10.87 -2.33 -3.57
CA LEU A 12 12.28 -2.03 -3.85
C LEU A 12 12.54 -1.65 -5.32
N GLU A 13 11.78 -2.18 -6.26
CA GLU A 13 11.87 -1.85 -7.70
C GLU A 13 11.11 -0.56 -8.07
N TYR A 14 10.41 0.06 -7.13
CA TYR A 14 9.71 1.32 -7.39
C TYR A 14 10.71 2.41 -7.81
N GLU A 15 10.45 3.05 -8.94
CA GLU A 15 11.32 4.09 -9.51
C GLU A 15 11.01 5.43 -8.87
N VAL A 16 12.07 6.12 -8.44
CA VAL A 16 12.04 7.47 -7.86
C VAL A 16 13.00 8.38 -8.62
N LEU A 17 12.90 9.69 -8.39
CA LEU A 17 13.70 10.69 -9.08
C LEU A 17 14.83 11.19 -8.20
N LEU A 18 16.07 10.88 -8.60
CA LEU A 18 17.30 11.42 -8.02
C LEU A 18 18.08 12.14 -9.13
N ASP A 19 18.36 13.43 -8.96
CA ASP A 19 19.02 14.26 -9.98
C ASP A 19 18.39 14.15 -11.38
N ASP A 20 17.05 14.28 -11.45
CA ASP A 20 16.23 14.13 -12.66
C ASP A 20 16.33 12.76 -13.37
N LYS A 21 16.89 11.75 -12.71
CA LYS A 21 16.99 10.38 -13.23
C LYS A 21 16.10 9.44 -12.44
N LYS A 22 15.38 8.60 -13.19
CA LYS A 22 14.65 7.47 -12.62
C LYS A 22 15.62 6.41 -12.13
N VAL A 23 15.58 6.13 -10.83
CA VAL A 23 16.36 5.09 -10.17
C VAL A 23 15.44 4.26 -9.30
N PRO A 24 15.56 2.93 -9.28
CA PRO A 24 14.78 2.10 -8.37
C PRO A 24 15.24 2.32 -6.92
N LEU A 25 14.31 2.19 -5.96
CA LEU A 25 14.57 2.42 -4.53
C LEU A 25 15.76 1.62 -4.00
N TRP A 26 15.96 0.38 -4.45
CA TRP A 26 17.09 -0.44 -3.99
C TRP A 26 18.47 0.14 -4.34
N LYS A 27 18.57 1.05 -5.31
CA LYS A 27 19.84 1.71 -5.66
C LYS A 27 20.16 2.93 -4.80
N LEU A 28 19.17 3.46 -4.08
CA LEU A 28 19.39 4.61 -3.22
C LEU A 28 20.20 4.24 -1.99
N LYS A 29 20.95 5.21 -1.51
CA LYS A 29 21.57 5.19 -0.19
C LYS A 29 20.75 6.01 0.80
N LYS A 30 21.06 5.84 2.07
CA LYS A 30 20.46 6.60 3.17
C LYS A 30 20.56 8.11 2.97
N GLU A 31 21.71 8.58 2.48
CA GLU A 31 21.96 10.01 2.28
C GLU A 31 21.10 10.59 1.14
N ASP A 32 20.68 9.75 0.19
CA ASP A 32 19.87 10.18 -0.96
C ASP A 32 18.40 10.44 -0.56
N LEU A 33 17.93 9.85 0.55
CA LEU A 33 16.52 9.94 0.98
C LEU A 33 16.07 11.37 1.34
N ASP A 34 17.01 12.26 1.65
CA ASP A 34 16.67 13.64 1.99
C ASP A 34 16.45 14.53 0.77
N SER A 35 16.99 14.16 -0.39
CA SER A 35 16.93 14.93 -1.63
C SER A 35 16.15 14.25 -2.75
N VAL A 36 15.83 12.96 -2.60
CA VAL A 36 15.07 12.21 -3.60
C VAL A 36 13.62 12.70 -3.65
N ASP A 37 13.09 12.85 -4.87
CA ASP A 37 11.66 12.95 -5.10
C ASP A 37 11.09 11.54 -5.29
N LEU A 38 10.19 11.14 -4.40
CA LEU A 38 9.57 9.83 -4.42
C LEU A 38 8.62 9.63 -5.62
N ASP A 39 8.33 10.65 -6.44
CA ASP A 39 7.38 10.57 -7.57
C ASP A 39 5.99 10.05 -7.13
N LEU A 40 5.62 10.36 -5.88
CA LEU A 40 4.34 9.98 -5.28
C LEU A 40 3.30 11.10 -5.44
N PRO A 41 2.00 10.75 -5.58
CA PRO A 41 0.94 11.74 -5.68
C PRO A 41 0.62 12.47 -4.35
N TRP A 42 1.29 12.09 -3.25
CA TRP A 42 1.09 12.65 -1.92
C TRP A 42 2.40 13.26 -1.41
N ASN A 43 2.31 14.43 -0.78
CA ASN A 43 3.49 15.14 -0.28
C ASN A 43 3.83 14.78 1.18
N SER A 44 2.88 14.20 1.90
CA SER A 44 3.04 13.85 3.32
C SER A 44 2.30 12.56 3.68
N ILE A 45 2.69 11.93 4.77
CA ILE A 45 1.97 10.77 5.32
C ILE A 45 0.53 11.13 5.73
N ARG A 46 0.27 12.40 6.06
CA ARG A 46 -1.08 12.89 6.37
C ARG A 46 -1.94 12.92 5.11
N ASP A 47 -1.42 13.42 4.00
CA ASP A 47 -2.12 13.43 2.70
C ASP A 47 -2.47 12.00 2.28
N LEU A 48 -1.53 11.07 2.44
CA LEU A 48 -1.76 9.65 2.19
C LEU A 48 -2.85 9.07 3.10
N ALA A 49 -2.87 9.44 4.39
CA ALA A 49 -3.91 8.99 5.31
C ALA A 49 -5.32 9.47 4.87
N ILE A 50 -5.43 10.71 4.40
CA ILE A 50 -6.68 11.27 3.87
C ILE A 50 -7.10 10.52 2.60
N TYR A 51 -6.16 10.32 1.67
CA TYR A 51 -6.42 9.54 0.45
C TYR A 51 -6.92 8.13 0.76
N LEU A 52 -6.26 7.41 1.68
CA LEU A 52 -6.66 6.05 2.08
C LEU A 52 -8.05 6.03 2.72
N TYR A 53 -8.40 7.05 3.51
CA TYR A 53 -9.74 7.19 4.08
C TYR A 53 -10.82 7.34 3.00
N GLU A 54 -10.57 8.17 1.99
CA GLU A 54 -11.49 8.36 0.88
C GLU A 54 -11.59 7.11 0.00
N LEU A 55 -10.45 6.50 -0.29
CA LEU A 55 -10.36 5.30 -1.11
C LEU A 55 -11.09 4.12 -0.47
N LYS A 56 -10.90 3.86 0.83
CA LYS A 56 -11.65 2.81 1.54
C LYS A 56 -13.15 3.07 1.51
N LYS A 57 -13.59 4.32 1.70
CA LYS A 57 -15.01 4.69 1.69
C LYS A 57 -15.60 4.50 0.30
N LYS A 58 -14.85 4.85 -0.75
CA LYS A 58 -15.22 4.62 -2.14
C LYS A 58 -15.36 3.12 -2.44
N GLN A 59 -14.40 2.30 -2.00
CA GLN A 59 -14.44 0.86 -2.19
C GLN A 59 -15.62 0.19 -1.47
N GLN A 60 -15.93 0.61 -0.24
CA GLN A 60 -17.06 0.07 0.54
C GLN A 60 -18.43 0.34 -0.11
N ASN A 61 -18.55 1.43 -0.88
CA ASN A 61 -19.78 1.80 -1.58
C ASN A 61 -19.81 1.32 -3.05
N SER A 62 -18.73 0.71 -3.52
CA SER A 62 -18.59 0.24 -4.90
C SER A 62 -18.96 -1.24 -5.03
N LYS A 63 -19.56 -1.60 -6.17
CA LYS A 63 -19.73 -3.01 -6.59
C LYS A 63 -18.55 -3.51 -7.42
N GLU A 64 -17.64 -2.61 -7.78
CA GLU A 64 -16.44 -2.88 -8.56
C GLU A 64 -15.19 -2.59 -7.72
N LEU A 65 -14.07 -3.20 -8.11
CA LEU A 65 -12.76 -2.88 -7.53
C LEU A 65 -12.32 -1.49 -8.00
N VAL A 66 -12.11 -0.61 -7.03
CA VAL A 66 -11.60 0.73 -7.27
C VAL A 66 -10.10 0.62 -7.53
N LYS A 67 -9.60 1.22 -8.62
CA LYS A 67 -8.17 1.19 -8.92
C LYS A 67 -7.37 1.85 -7.79
N CYS A 68 -6.30 1.18 -7.35
CA CYS A 68 -5.31 1.71 -6.43
C CYS A 68 -3.94 1.09 -6.73
N ASP A 69 -2.88 1.85 -6.50
CA ASP A 69 -1.52 1.32 -6.58
C ASP A 69 -1.02 1.00 -5.17
N ILE A 70 -0.96 -0.29 -4.85
CA ILE A 70 -0.53 -0.76 -3.53
C ILE A 70 0.95 -0.48 -3.28
N VAL A 71 1.77 -0.45 -4.33
CA VAL A 71 3.22 -0.24 -4.22
C VAL A 71 3.47 1.21 -3.84
N GLU A 72 2.85 2.17 -4.55
CA GLU A 72 2.91 3.59 -4.20
C GLU A 72 2.46 3.84 -2.76
N ILE A 73 1.35 3.21 -2.34
CA ILE A 73 0.84 3.34 -0.96
C ILE A 73 1.87 2.83 0.05
N LEU A 74 2.44 1.64 -0.16
CA LEU A 74 3.41 1.05 0.78
C LEU A 74 4.71 1.86 0.84
N VAL A 75 5.24 2.29 -0.30
CA VAL A 75 6.39 3.19 -0.37
C VAL A 75 6.07 4.51 0.34
N GLY A 76 4.89 5.07 0.12
CA GLY A 76 4.43 6.29 0.75
C GLY A 76 4.34 6.18 2.28
N ILE A 77 3.78 5.09 2.80
CA ILE A 77 3.73 4.85 4.26
C ILE A 77 5.15 4.74 4.84
N ALA A 78 6.07 4.08 4.12
CA ALA A 78 7.43 3.87 4.60
C ALA A 78 8.28 5.15 4.61
N LEU A 79 8.21 5.94 3.53
CA LEU A 79 9.19 6.98 3.22
C LEU A 79 8.66 8.42 3.26
N LEU A 80 7.35 8.66 3.19
CA LEU A 80 6.84 10.04 3.29
C LEU A 80 7.13 10.63 4.67
N LYS A 81 7.57 11.88 4.67
CA LYS A 81 7.82 12.65 5.89
C LYS A 81 6.48 13.04 6.53
N ALA A 82 6.49 13.17 7.85
CA ALA A 82 5.39 13.80 8.57
C ALA A 82 5.52 15.32 8.48
N GLU A 83 4.39 16.02 8.45
CA GLU A 83 4.39 17.50 8.58
C GLU A 83 4.98 17.91 9.93
N GLU A 84 4.73 17.10 10.96
CA GLU A 84 5.23 17.26 12.31
C GLU A 84 5.77 15.91 12.80
N ASP A 85 7.06 15.85 13.17
CA ASP A 85 7.75 14.59 13.50
C ASP A 85 7.04 13.76 14.58
N TYR A 86 6.43 14.42 15.58
CA TYR A 86 5.72 13.74 16.65
C TYR A 86 4.41 13.06 16.22
N MET A 87 3.86 13.45 15.06
CA MET A 87 2.63 12.87 14.51
C MET A 87 2.91 11.68 13.57
N ARG A 88 4.16 11.39 13.23
CA ARG A 88 4.52 10.34 12.26
C ARG A 88 3.88 9.00 12.60
N HIS A 89 4.04 8.52 13.84
CA HIS A 89 3.47 7.25 14.29
C HIS A 89 1.95 7.23 14.24
N VAL A 90 1.30 8.35 14.57
CA VAL A 90 -0.17 8.48 14.54
C VAL A 90 -0.70 8.37 13.11
N HIS A 91 -0.04 9.05 12.16
CA HIS A 91 -0.43 9.00 10.75
C HIS A 91 -0.10 7.66 10.11
N GLU A 92 1.03 7.04 10.46
CA GLU A 92 1.41 5.70 10.00
C GLU A 92 0.39 4.65 10.46
N ASP A 93 0.08 4.60 11.75
CA ASP A 93 -0.94 3.69 12.29
C ASP A 93 -2.32 3.92 11.65
N THR A 94 -2.64 5.18 11.35
CA THR A 94 -3.87 5.53 10.65
C THR A 94 -3.86 5.00 9.21
N CYS A 95 -2.75 5.15 8.48
CA CYS A 95 -2.58 4.61 7.14
C CYS A 95 -2.69 3.08 7.14
N LEU A 96 -1.98 2.40 8.03
CA LEU A 96 -2.01 0.93 8.16
C LEU A 96 -3.43 0.43 8.45
N ARG A 97 -4.15 1.10 9.36
CA ARG A 97 -5.55 0.78 9.65
C ARG A 97 -6.44 0.96 8.43
N TYR A 98 -6.36 2.10 7.75
CA TYR A 98 -7.20 2.37 6.57
C TYR A 98 -6.87 1.48 5.39
N LEU A 99 -5.60 1.13 5.21
CA LEU A 99 -5.17 0.15 4.22
C LEU A 99 -5.73 -1.24 4.54
N SER A 100 -5.64 -1.70 5.78
CA SER A 100 -6.24 -2.98 6.20
C SER A 100 -7.76 -3.02 5.98
N GLU A 101 -8.45 -1.93 6.29
CA GLU A 101 -9.89 -1.77 6.04
C GLU A 101 -10.22 -1.75 4.53
N LEU A 102 -9.41 -1.08 3.71
CA LEU A 102 -9.54 -1.10 2.25
C LEU A 102 -9.39 -2.52 1.71
N ILE A 103 -8.34 -3.24 2.12
CA ILE A 103 -8.08 -4.62 1.75
C ILE A 103 -9.27 -5.52 2.11
N THR A 104 -9.80 -5.36 3.32
CA THR A 104 -11.00 -6.04 3.79
C THR A 104 -12.21 -5.73 2.90
N ALA A 105 -12.42 -4.45 2.56
CA ALA A 105 -13.51 -4.04 1.67
C ALA A 105 -13.38 -4.64 0.26
N ARG A 106 -12.16 -4.74 -0.28
CA ARG A 106 -11.88 -5.37 -1.58
C ARG A 106 -12.16 -6.86 -1.56
N ILE A 107 -11.68 -7.58 -0.54
CA ILE A 107 -11.98 -9.02 -0.35
C ILE A 107 -13.50 -9.23 -0.34
N ASN A 108 -14.23 -8.43 0.43
CA ASN A 108 -15.68 -8.51 0.52
C ASN A 108 -16.37 -8.19 -0.82
N CYS A 109 -15.86 -7.21 -1.58
CA CYS A 109 -16.35 -6.88 -2.92
C CYS A 109 -16.17 -8.08 -3.88
N ILE A 110 -14.97 -8.67 -3.91
CA ILE A 110 -14.66 -9.88 -4.68
C ILE A 110 -15.58 -11.03 -4.30
N ALA A 111 -15.68 -11.35 -3.01
CA ALA A 111 -16.50 -12.44 -2.50
C ALA A 111 -17.99 -12.25 -2.82
N LYS A 112 -18.49 -11.00 -2.80
CA LYS A 112 -19.90 -10.69 -3.01
C LYS A 112 -20.30 -10.63 -4.48
N TYR A 113 -19.44 -10.07 -5.34
CA TYR A 113 -19.81 -9.73 -6.71
C TYR A 113 -19.08 -10.56 -7.77
N TYR A 114 -17.92 -11.15 -7.45
CA TYR A 114 -17.06 -11.82 -8.43
C TYR A 114 -16.84 -13.32 -8.17
N TYR A 115 -17.24 -13.82 -7.00
CA TYR A 115 -16.98 -15.19 -6.54
C TYR A 115 -17.59 -16.32 -7.40
N MET A 116 -18.42 -16.04 -8.41
CA MET A 116 -18.97 -17.07 -9.30
C MET A 116 -19.01 -16.73 -10.80
N MET A 117 -18.66 -15.53 -11.28
CA MET A 117 -19.01 -15.15 -12.67
C MET A 117 -17.95 -14.54 -13.59
N LYS A 118 -16.78 -14.04 -13.13
CA LYS A 118 -15.65 -13.61 -14.00
C LYS A 118 -14.52 -13.01 -13.15
N LYS A 119 -13.26 -13.16 -13.58
CA LYS A 119 -12.12 -12.38 -13.05
C LYS A 119 -12.41 -10.87 -13.25
N PRO A 120 -12.25 -10.02 -12.22
CA PRO A 120 -12.41 -8.57 -12.40
C PRO A 120 -11.41 -8.05 -13.45
N HIS A 121 -11.80 -7.07 -14.25
CA HIS A 121 -10.91 -6.53 -15.31
C HIS A 121 -9.85 -5.56 -14.76
N ASN A 122 -10.13 -4.93 -13.61
CA ASN A 122 -9.23 -3.99 -12.93
C ASN A 122 -8.67 -4.62 -11.63
N THR A 123 -8.13 -5.84 -11.72
CA THR A 123 -7.38 -6.41 -10.59
C THR A 123 -5.97 -5.86 -10.54
N ASP A 124 -5.51 -5.44 -9.37
CA ASP A 124 -4.09 -5.25 -9.10
C ASP A 124 -3.43 -6.58 -8.68
N ILE A 125 -2.10 -6.60 -8.56
CA ILE A 125 -1.36 -7.81 -8.17
C ILE A 125 -1.77 -8.31 -6.78
N PHE A 126 -2.21 -7.40 -5.92
CA PHE A 126 -2.65 -7.71 -4.58
C PHE A 126 -4.01 -8.42 -4.60
N ASP A 127 -4.93 -8.04 -5.48
CA ASP A 127 -6.18 -8.76 -5.71
C ASP A 127 -5.94 -10.16 -6.29
N GLU A 128 -4.99 -10.31 -7.21
CA GLU A 128 -4.62 -11.62 -7.76
C GLU A 128 -4.09 -12.56 -6.68
N ILE A 129 -3.41 -11.99 -5.69
CA ILE A 129 -2.91 -12.71 -4.54
C ILE A 129 -4.04 -13.01 -3.53
N ILE A 130 -4.91 -12.05 -3.24
CA ILE A 130 -6.10 -12.23 -2.40
C ILE A 130 -6.99 -13.35 -2.93
N LEU A 131 -7.17 -13.42 -4.24
CA LEU A 131 -7.99 -14.43 -4.90
C LEU A 131 -7.50 -15.87 -4.63
N LYS A 132 -6.26 -16.05 -4.18
CA LYS A 132 -5.69 -17.36 -3.77
C LYS A 132 -6.06 -17.77 -2.34
N PHE A 133 -6.63 -16.88 -1.52
CA PHE A 133 -7.06 -17.21 -0.16
C PHE A 133 -8.48 -17.81 -0.14
N PRO A 134 -8.77 -18.77 0.76
CA PRO A 134 -10.09 -19.35 0.89
C PRO A 134 -11.13 -18.28 1.28
N GLN A 135 -12.06 -18.05 0.36
CA GLN A 135 -13.06 -16.98 0.45
C GLN A 135 -14.18 -17.39 1.42
N LYS A 136 -14.00 -17.08 2.70
CA LYS A 136 -15.07 -17.14 3.70
C LYS A 136 -15.82 -15.80 3.72
N LYS A 137 -17.15 -15.83 3.88
CA LYS A 137 -17.95 -14.62 4.14
C LYS A 137 -17.51 -13.99 5.47
N ASP A 138 -17.51 -12.65 5.54
CA ASP A 138 -17.13 -11.84 6.72
C ASP A 138 -15.67 -11.97 7.18
N LEU A 139 -14.72 -11.98 6.22
CA LEU A 139 -13.30 -11.87 6.52
C LEU A 139 -12.95 -10.44 6.97
N ARG A 140 -12.37 -10.29 8.16
CA ARG A 140 -11.52 -9.14 8.51
C ARG A 140 -10.09 -9.51 8.18
N ALA A 141 -9.39 -8.67 7.43
CA ALA A 141 -7.97 -8.90 7.18
C ALA A 141 -7.20 -8.74 8.50
N SER A 142 -6.48 -9.79 8.92
CA SER A 142 -5.58 -9.74 10.08
C SER A 142 -4.15 -9.40 9.65
N ASN A 143 -4.01 -8.40 8.78
CA ASN A 143 -2.77 -8.10 8.05
C ASN A 143 -2.01 -6.88 8.56
N ILE A 144 -2.50 -6.17 9.59
CA ILE A 144 -1.85 -4.94 10.09
C ILE A 144 -0.41 -5.22 10.52
N ASN A 145 -0.16 -6.34 11.22
CA ASN A 145 1.20 -6.67 11.67
C ASN A 145 2.12 -7.03 10.50
N ASP A 146 1.62 -7.79 9.51
CA ASP A 146 2.40 -8.12 8.33
C ASP A 146 2.74 -6.87 7.50
N LEU A 147 1.77 -5.96 7.36
CA LEU A 147 1.98 -4.67 6.71
C LEU A 147 3.00 -3.83 7.47
N ARG A 148 2.90 -3.77 8.80
CA ARG A 148 3.89 -3.04 9.63
C ARG A 148 5.29 -3.63 9.47
N LEU A 149 5.44 -4.95 9.52
CA LEU A 149 6.71 -5.63 9.28
C LEU A 149 7.27 -5.32 7.88
N LEU A 150 6.40 -5.27 6.87
CA LEU A 150 6.78 -4.89 5.52
C LEU A 150 7.28 -3.44 5.45
N ILE A 151 6.56 -2.50 6.06
CA ILE A 151 6.95 -1.07 6.14
C ILE A 151 8.28 -0.91 6.87
N ASP A 152 8.45 -1.57 8.01
CA ASP A 152 9.70 -1.55 8.78
C ASP A 152 10.86 -2.13 7.98
N ARG A 153 10.62 -3.18 7.19
CA ARG A 153 11.65 -3.77 6.32
C ARG A 153 12.02 -2.88 5.13
N ILE A 154 11.08 -2.13 4.56
CA ILE A 154 11.37 -1.12 3.54
C ILE A 154 12.22 -0.01 4.14
N ARG A 155 11.83 0.50 5.32
CA ARG A 155 12.56 1.55 6.04
C ARG A 155 13.97 1.10 6.44
N GLY A 156 14.08 -0.09 7.01
CA GLY A 156 15.34 -0.70 7.47
C GLY A 156 16.31 -1.05 6.34
N TYR A 157 15.88 -1.02 5.07
CA TYR A 157 16.79 -1.14 3.93
C TYR A 157 17.77 0.05 3.85
N PHE A 158 17.36 1.22 4.37
CA PHE A 158 18.12 2.46 4.33
C PHE A 158 18.74 2.83 5.68
N GLU A 159 18.68 1.96 6.69
CA GLU A 159 19.29 2.20 8.01
C GLU A 159 20.78 1.89 8.04
#